data_AF-A0A9E2XEJ6-F1
#
_entry.id   AF-A0A9E2XEJ6-F1
#
_cell.length_a   1.000
_cell.length_b   1.000
_cell.length_c   1.000
_cell.angle_alpha   90.00
_cell.angle_beta   90.00
_cell.angle_gamma   90.00
#
_symmetry.space_group_name_H-M   'P 1'
#
loop_
_entity.id
_entity.type
_entity.pdbx_description
1 polymer ?
#
loop_
_entity_poly.entity_id
_entity_poly.type
_entity_poly.pdbx_seq_one_letter_code
_entity_poly.pdbx_strand_id
1 'polypeptide(L)'
;PGDFVHDMSIRLTLDHTFKIVDVEAVTDKSPYRICGDVAPDFKKLIGLRIGAGFHREVRARLGGVHGCTHVVELLGPVATTAFQTVSSGKARELNRAWRERMGHKVDPNARRKGKPYVIDNCYAWAADGPVVKRWAPDYYTGPDGEAVRAAAAGKEIEMEG
;
A
#
# COMPACT_ATOMS: atom_id res chain seq x y z
N PRO A 1 26.90 3.47 -22.33
CA PRO A 1 25.81 3.58 -21.33
C PRO A 1 25.71 5.04 -20.87
N GLY A 2 24.53 5.66 -20.97
CA GLY A 2 24.34 7.09 -20.70
C GLY A 2 24.01 7.34 -19.22
N ASP A 3 24.48 8.45 -18.68
CA ASP A 3 24.15 8.93 -17.34
C ASP A 3 22.65 9.24 -17.20
N PHE A 4 22.09 9.02 -16.01
CA PHE A 4 20.71 9.36 -15.69
C PHE A 4 20.52 10.89 -15.63
N VAL A 5 19.45 11.38 -16.27
CA VAL A 5 19.11 12.82 -16.22
C VAL A 5 18.53 13.19 -14.85
N HIS A 6 17.67 12.35 -14.30
CA HIS A 6 17.14 12.45 -12.93
C HIS A 6 17.13 11.06 -12.28
N ASP A 7 17.73 10.94 -11.10
CA ASP A 7 17.66 9.77 -10.23
C ASP A 7 17.12 10.24 -8.89
N MET A 8 15.87 9.89 -8.62
CA MET A 8 15.09 10.41 -7.50
C MET A 8 14.22 9.32 -6.91
N SER A 9 14.09 9.32 -5.60
CA SER A 9 13.22 8.40 -4.89
C SER A 9 12.48 9.09 -3.76
N ILE A 10 11.34 8.53 -3.38
CA ILE A 10 10.61 8.89 -2.18
C ILE A 10 10.12 7.63 -1.47
N ARG A 11 10.29 7.60 -0.16
CA ARG A 11 9.78 6.56 0.74
C ARG A 11 8.89 7.20 1.80
N LEU A 12 7.70 6.63 1.97
CA LEU A 12 6.79 6.97 3.07
C LEU A 12 6.72 5.79 4.03
N THR A 13 6.86 6.06 5.32
CA THR A 13 6.55 5.09 6.38
C THR A 13 5.16 5.42 6.90
N LEU A 14 4.27 4.44 6.88
CA LEU A 14 2.86 4.61 7.23
C LEU A 14 2.50 3.78 8.46
N ASP A 15 1.63 4.31 9.30
CA ASP A 15 0.93 3.49 10.29
C ASP A 15 -0.28 2.76 9.68
N HIS A 16 -0.90 1.89 10.48
CA HIS A 16 -2.08 1.11 10.09
C HIS A 16 -3.31 1.97 9.74
N THR A 17 -3.31 3.25 10.10
CA THR A 17 -4.36 4.23 9.76
C THR A 17 -4.01 5.07 8.53
N PHE A 18 -2.92 4.75 7.82
CA PHE A 18 -2.37 5.53 6.70
C PHE A 18 -1.84 6.91 7.09
N LYS A 19 -1.52 7.13 8.36
CA LYS A 19 -0.79 8.33 8.76
C LYS A 19 0.68 8.16 8.39
N ILE A 20 1.24 9.17 7.75
CA ILE A 20 2.67 9.28 7.47
C ILE A 20 3.39 9.50 8.80
N VAL A 21 4.23 8.55 9.20
CA VAL A 21 5.06 8.65 10.40
C VAL A 21 6.50 9.02 10.07
N ASP A 22 6.96 8.75 8.85
CA ASP A 22 8.25 9.23 8.34
C ASP A 22 8.26 9.37 6.82
N VAL A 23 9.19 10.19 6.31
CA VAL A 23 9.36 10.51 4.88
C VAL A 23 10.84 10.65 4.55
N GLU A 24 11.28 10.00 3.48
CA GLU A 24 12.61 10.20 2.92
C GLU A 24 12.49 10.51 1.43
N ALA A 25 12.99 11.67 1.01
CA ALA A 25 13.08 12.06 -0.39
C ALA A 25 14.57 12.20 -0.74
N VAL A 26 14.95 11.68 -1.91
CA VAL A 26 16.35 11.65 -2.36
C VAL A 26 16.41 12.10 -3.82
N THR A 27 17.46 12.83 -4.16
CA THR A 27 17.83 13.19 -5.54
C THR A 27 19.33 12.93 -5.71
N ASP A 28 19.67 11.77 -6.25
CA ASP A 28 21.04 11.30 -6.42
C ASP A 28 21.68 11.83 -7.72
N LYS A 29 20.86 12.03 -8.76
CA LYS A 29 21.26 12.63 -10.03
C LYS A 29 20.25 13.69 -10.44
N SER A 30 20.74 14.85 -10.83
CA SER A 30 19.94 15.95 -11.37
C SER A 30 20.81 16.87 -12.23
N PRO A 31 20.23 17.60 -13.18
CA PRO A 31 20.96 18.58 -13.98
C PRO A 31 21.41 19.80 -13.16
N TYR A 32 20.71 20.12 -12.07
CA TYR A 32 21.03 21.23 -11.19
C TYR A 32 21.45 20.72 -9.82
N ARG A 33 22.60 21.19 -9.33
CA ARG A 33 23.18 20.74 -8.04
C ARG A 33 22.28 21.02 -6.84
N ILE A 34 21.46 22.06 -6.93
CA ILE A 34 20.55 22.50 -5.84
C ILE A 34 19.25 21.70 -5.76
N CYS A 35 18.96 20.81 -6.71
CA CYS A 35 17.67 20.10 -6.72
C CYS A 35 17.45 19.22 -5.47
N GLY A 36 18.53 18.69 -4.87
CA GLY A 36 18.46 17.90 -3.64
C GLY A 36 18.22 18.72 -2.37
N ASP A 37 18.44 20.03 -2.40
CA ASP A 37 18.40 20.90 -1.21
C ASP A 37 16.99 20.99 -0.59
N VAL A 38 15.94 20.70 -1.38
CA VAL A 38 14.54 20.71 -0.93
C VAL A 38 14.11 19.37 -0.31
N ALA A 39 14.96 18.33 -0.29
CA ALA A 39 14.63 17.05 0.30
C ALA A 39 14.15 17.13 1.77
N PRO A 40 14.75 17.95 2.67
CA PRO A 40 14.28 18.09 4.04
C PRO A 40 12.84 18.59 4.17
N ASP A 41 12.35 19.38 3.21
CA ASP A 41 10.99 19.94 3.24
C ASP A 41 9.91 18.85 3.15
N PHE A 42 10.21 17.68 2.57
CA PHE A 42 9.28 16.56 2.49
C PHE A 42 8.87 16.02 3.87
N LYS A 43 9.65 16.29 4.93
CA LYS A 43 9.26 15.99 6.32
C LYS A 43 8.00 16.73 6.77
N LYS A 44 7.60 17.82 6.10
CA LYS A 44 6.32 18.54 6.34
C LYS A 44 5.08 17.65 6.13
N LEU A 45 5.22 16.51 5.44
CA LEU A 45 4.14 15.55 5.25
C LEU A 45 3.92 14.63 6.47
N ILE A 46 4.86 14.57 7.41
CA ILE A 46 4.70 13.77 8.64
C ILE A 46 3.45 14.22 9.39
N GLY A 47 2.63 13.26 9.80
CA GLY A 47 1.35 13.48 10.47
C GLY A 47 0.15 13.57 9.54
N LEU A 48 0.35 13.80 8.23
CA LEU A 48 -0.73 13.72 7.24
C LEU A 48 -1.21 12.28 7.08
N ARG A 49 -2.50 12.14 6.77
CA ARG A 49 -3.11 10.86 6.44
C ARG A 49 -3.31 10.75 4.93
N ILE A 50 -2.92 9.62 4.35
CA ILE A 50 -3.29 9.28 2.97
C ILE A 50 -4.78 8.94 2.93
N GLY A 51 -5.55 9.71 2.16
CA GLY A 51 -7.00 9.63 2.11
C GLY A 51 -7.64 10.86 1.49
N ALA A 52 -8.89 11.14 1.86
CA ALA A 52 -9.62 12.29 1.35
C ALA A 52 -8.86 13.61 1.63
N GLY A 53 -8.69 14.42 0.60
CA GLY A 53 -7.98 15.71 0.69
C GLY A 53 -6.45 15.62 0.65
N PHE A 54 -5.85 14.42 0.61
CA PHE A 54 -4.39 14.25 0.64
C PHE A 54 -3.65 15.11 -0.40
N HIS A 55 -4.08 15.09 -1.66
CA HIS A 55 -3.44 15.86 -2.72
C HIS A 55 -3.49 17.38 -2.49
N ARG A 56 -4.60 17.87 -1.90
CA ARG A 56 -4.73 19.29 -1.54
C ARG A 56 -3.74 19.65 -0.43
N GLU A 57 -3.64 18.80 0.59
CA GLU A 57 -2.74 19.00 1.73
C GLU A 57 -1.26 18.91 1.33
N VAL A 58 -0.91 18.03 0.39
CA VAL A 58 0.43 17.97 -0.22
C VAL A 58 0.75 19.27 -0.93
N ARG A 59 -0.14 19.74 -1.83
CA ARG A 59 0.07 21.01 -2.55
C ARG A 59 0.17 22.21 -1.61
N ALA A 60 -0.57 22.22 -0.52
CA ALA A 60 -0.50 23.30 0.47
C ALA A 60 0.86 23.38 1.19
N ARG A 61 1.59 22.25 1.30
CA ARG A 61 2.87 22.17 2.03
C ARG A 61 4.10 22.21 1.13
N LEU A 62 4.00 21.62 -0.05
CA LEU A 62 5.11 21.37 -0.98
C LEU A 62 4.84 21.92 -2.40
N GLY A 63 3.73 22.63 -2.60
CA GLY A 63 3.43 23.25 -3.90
C GLY A 63 4.39 24.41 -4.23
N GLY A 64 4.48 24.74 -5.51
CA GLY A 64 5.34 25.82 -5.99
C GLY A 64 6.81 25.52 -5.74
N VAL A 65 7.49 26.41 -5.02
CA VAL A 65 8.94 26.33 -4.77
C VAL A 65 9.29 25.57 -3.48
N HIS A 66 8.29 25.08 -2.74
CA HIS A 66 8.49 24.40 -1.45
C HIS A 66 8.72 22.89 -1.57
N GLY A 67 8.71 22.38 -2.79
CA GLY A 67 9.00 20.98 -3.11
C GLY A 67 9.47 20.90 -4.56
N CYS A 68 10.23 19.86 -4.91
CA CYS A 68 10.52 19.63 -6.32
C CYS A 68 9.28 19.05 -7.01
N THR A 69 8.89 19.62 -8.15
CA THR A 69 7.69 19.21 -8.89
C THR A 69 7.68 17.70 -9.16
N HIS A 70 8.82 17.13 -9.53
CA HIS A 70 8.92 15.71 -9.86
C HIS A 70 8.52 14.79 -8.70
N VAL A 71 9.10 14.98 -7.51
CA VAL A 71 8.80 14.12 -6.35
C VAL A 71 7.41 14.44 -5.77
N VAL A 72 6.94 15.69 -5.86
CA VAL A 72 5.56 16.05 -5.48
C VAL A 72 4.54 15.31 -6.34
N GLU A 73 4.74 15.23 -7.65
CA GLU A 73 3.83 14.51 -8.54
C GLU A 73 3.86 12.98 -8.33
N LEU A 74 4.98 12.42 -7.87
CA LEU A 74 5.06 11.00 -7.46
C LEU A 74 4.16 10.66 -6.26
N LEU A 75 3.81 11.63 -5.41
CA LEU A 75 3.00 11.37 -4.21
C LEU A 75 1.58 10.89 -4.53
N GLY A 76 1.03 11.22 -5.70
CA GLY A 76 -0.27 10.72 -6.14
C GLY A 76 -0.28 9.20 -6.34
N PRO A 77 0.56 8.66 -7.25
CA PRO A 77 0.77 7.23 -7.39
C PRO A 77 1.15 6.54 -6.08
N VAL A 78 2.09 7.10 -5.30
CA VAL A 78 2.51 6.55 -3.99
C VAL A 78 1.31 6.41 -3.04
N ALA A 79 0.42 7.40 -3.00
CA ALA A 79 -0.80 7.34 -2.19
C ALA A 79 -1.72 6.19 -2.64
N THR A 80 -1.91 5.99 -3.94
CA THR A 80 -2.74 4.90 -4.45
C THR A 80 -2.12 3.53 -4.19
N THR A 81 -0.80 3.39 -4.36
CA THR A 81 -0.09 2.12 -4.11
C THR A 81 -0.05 1.79 -2.63
N ALA A 82 -0.02 2.79 -1.74
CA ALA A 82 -0.12 2.58 -0.30
C ALA A 82 -1.39 1.81 0.07
N PHE A 83 -2.53 2.03 -0.62
CA PHE A 83 -3.76 1.27 -0.33
C PHE A 83 -3.64 -0.23 -0.62
N GLN A 84 -2.67 -0.65 -1.44
CA GLN A 84 -2.43 -2.06 -1.72
C GLN A 84 -1.64 -2.73 -0.59
N THR A 85 -0.84 -1.98 0.18
CA THR A 85 -0.02 -2.53 1.27
C THR A 85 -0.84 -2.91 2.52
N VAL A 86 -2.00 -2.27 2.72
CA VAL A 86 -2.89 -2.57 3.87
C VAL A 86 -3.75 -3.81 3.72
N SER A 87 -3.72 -4.47 2.55
CA SER A 87 -4.33 -5.80 2.41
C SER A 87 -3.51 -6.89 3.10
N SER A 88 -2.31 -6.58 3.58
CA SER A 88 -1.45 -7.49 4.34
C SER A 88 -2.08 -7.89 5.68
N GLY A 89 -1.82 -9.13 6.13
CA GLY A 89 -2.26 -9.65 7.43
C GLY A 89 -1.87 -8.73 8.58
N LYS A 90 -0.61 -8.24 8.56
CA LYS A 90 -0.11 -7.32 9.58
C LYS A 90 -0.89 -6.00 9.65
N ALA A 91 -1.23 -5.40 8.52
CA ALA A 91 -2.03 -4.18 8.51
C ALA A 91 -3.46 -4.42 9.01
N ARG A 92 -4.03 -5.60 8.74
CA ARG A 92 -5.34 -6.01 9.26
C ARG A 92 -5.30 -6.25 10.77
N GLU A 93 -4.27 -6.91 11.28
CA GLU A 93 -4.04 -7.15 12.71
C GLU A 93 -3.94 -5.81 13.48
N LEU A 94 -3.07 -4.90 13.01
CA LEU A 94 -2.90 -3.59 13.63
C LEU A 94 -4.20 -2.76 13.62
N ASN A 95 -4.96 -2.82 12.52
CA ASN A 95 -6.28 -2.20 12.43
C ASN A 95 -7.29 -2.82 13.40
N ARG A 96 -7.29 -4.14 13.57
CA ARG A 96 -8.15 -4.85 14.53
C ARG A 96 -7.82 -4.42 15.96
N ALA A 97 -6.55 -4.49 16.33
CA ALA A 97 -6.07 -4.08 17.66
C ALA A 97 -6.33 -2.60 17.96
N TRP A 98 -6.33 -1.73 16.95
CA TRP A 98 -6.73 -0.34 17.10
C TRP A 98 -8.24 -0.18 17.30
N ARG A 99 -9.07 -0.86 16.51
CA ARG A 99 -10.53 -0.83 16.64
C ARG A 99 -11.00 -1.31 18.00
N GLU A 100 -10.40 -2.39 18.50
CA GLU A 100 -10.67 -2.93 19.84
C GLU A 100 -10.33 -1.91 20.93
N ARG A 101 -9.15 -1.26 20.84
CA ARG A 101 -8.77 -0.16 21.75
C ARG A 101 -9.73 1.03 21.71
N MET A 102 -10.34 1.30 20.57
CA MET A 102 -11.34 2.35 20.38
C MET A 102 -12.78 1.91 20.76
N GLY A 103 -12.97 0.70 21.29
CA GLY A 103 -14.27 0.19 21.72
C GLY A 103 -15.19 -0.28 20.57
N HIS A 104 -14.66 -0.41 19.34
CA HIS A 104 -15.43 -0.95 18.23
C HIS A 104 -15.50 -2.48 18.33
N LYS A 105 -16.71 -3.02 18.46
CA LYS A 105 -16.96 -4.47 18.44
C LYS A 105 -16.76 -4.99 17.01
N VAL A 106 -15.71 -5.78 16.81
CA VAL A 106 -15.51 -6.56 15.59
C VAL A 106 -16.08 -7.95 15.85
N ASP A 107 -17.11 -8.36 15.09
CA ASP A 107 -17.60 -9.74 15.14
C ASP A 107 -16.48 -10.69 14.66
N PRO A 108 -15.95 -11.58 15.51
CA PRO A 108 -14.91 -12.53 15.13
C PRO A 108 -15.36 -13.48 14.02
N ASN A 109 -16.67 -13.72 13.90
CA ASN A 109 -17.26 -14.67 12.97
C ASN A 109 -17.80 -14.02 11.69
N ALA A 110 -17.61 -12.71 11.52
CA ALA A 110 -18.02 -12.02 10.31
C ALA A 110 -17.18 -12.48 9.11
N ARG A 111 -17.66 -13.51 8.40
CA ARG A 111 -17.09 -13.93 7.11
C ARG A 111 -17.24 -12.79 6.12
N ARG A 112 -16.12 -12.37 5.52
CA ARG A 112 -16.14 -11.44 4.38
C ARG A 112 -16.80 -12.17 3.21
N LYS A 113 -18.02 -11.78 2.85
CA LYS A 113 -18.73 -12.39 1.72
C LYS A 113 -18.08 -11.92 0.41
N GLY A 114 -17.67 -12.87 -0.44
CA GLY A 114 -17.22 -12.61 -1.81
C GLY A 114 -15.71 -12.74 -2.04
N LYS A 115 -15.33 -12.85 -3.32
CA LYS A 115 -13.95 -12.98 -3.80
C LYS A 115 -13.09 -11.82 -3.26
N PRO A 116 -11.95 -12.10 -2.61
CA PRO A 116 -11.03 -11.06 -2.18
C PRO A 116 -10.59 -10.17 -3.36
N TYR A 117 -10.66 -8.85 -3.17
CA TYR A 117 -10.33 -7.85 -4.21
C TYR A 117 -8.91 -8.02 -4.79
N VAL A 118 -7.97 -8.54 -4.01
CA VAL A 118 -6.58 -8.75 -4.45
C VAL A 118 -6.46 -9.79 -5.57
N ILE A 119 -7.42 -10.72 -5.68
CA ILE A 119 -7.39 -11.75 -6.73
C ILE A 119 -7.61 -11.10 -8.10
N ASP A 120 -6.75 -11.44 -9.06
CA ASP A 120 -6.66 -10.87 -10.42
C ASP A 120 -6.36 -9.35 -10.48
N ASN A 121 -5.97 -8.75 -9.36
CA ASN A 121 -5.51 -7.35 -9.28
C ASN A 121 -4.03 -7.22 -8.87
N CYS A 122 -3.34 -8.34 -8.66
CA CYS A 122 -1.92 -8.41 -8.37
C CYS A 122 -1.33 -9.67 -9.01
N TYR A 123 -0.12 -9.58 -9.57
CA TYR A 123 0.56 -10.71 -10.23
C TYR A 123 0.64 -11.95 -9.33
N ALA A 124 1.03 -11.76 -8.07
CA ALA A 124 1.12 -12.87 -7.11
C ALA A 124 -0.25 -13.50 -6.82
N TRP A 125 -1.33 -12.73 -6.93
CA TRP A 125 -2.71 -13.13 -6.64
C TRP A 125 -3.53 -13.45 -7.91
N ALA A 126 -2.89 -13.89 -8.99
CA ALA A 126 -3.60 -14.47 -10.13
C ALA A 126 -4.48 -15.66 -9.67
N ALA A 127 -5.73 -15.75 -10.14
CA ALA A 127 -6.68 -16.78 -9.70
C ALA A 127 -6.21 -18.22 -9.97
N ASP A 128 -5.38 -18.43 -10.99
CA ASP A 128 -4.73 -19.70 -11.32
C ASP A 128 -3.32 -19.84 -10.72
N GLY A 129 -2.90 -18.86 -9.91
CA GLY A 129 -1.57 -18.78 -9.33
C GLY A 129 -1.40 -19.57 -8.02
N PRO A 130 -0.14 -19.81 -7.61
CA PRO A 130 0.18 -20.62 -6.44
C PRO A 130 -0.26 -19.99 -5.11
N VAL A 131 -0.33 -18.66 -5.02
CA VAL A 131 -0.79 -17.95 -3.82
C VAL A 131 -2.28 -18.18 -3.60
N VAL A 132 -3.10 -18.07 -4.65
CA VAL A 132 -4.55 -18.32 -4.55
C VAL A 132 -4.81 -19.79 -4.27
N LYS A 133 -4.08 -20.70 -4.92
CA LYS A 133 -4.15 -22.14 -4.62
C LYS A 133 -3.95 -22.45 -3.15
N ARG A 134 -3.01 -21.76 -2.49
CA ARG A 134 -2.65 -21.99 -1.09
C ARG A 134 -3.56 -21.27 -0.10
N TRP A 135 -3.82 -19.98 -0.33
CA TRP A 135 -4.40 -19.06 0.66
C TRP A 135 -5.81 -18.60 0.34
N ALA A 136 -6.35 -18.96 -0.83
CA ALA A 136 -7.73 -18.69 -1.22
C ALA A 136 -8.27 -19.82 -2.13
N PRO A 137 -8.15 -21.10 -1.73
CA PRO A 137 -8.45 -22.25 -2.59
C PRO A 137 -9.88 -22.24 -3.13
N ASP A 138 -10.85 -21.69 -2.38
CA ASP A 138 -12.24 -21.50 -2.83
C ASP A 138 -12.37 -20.72 -4.16
N TYR A 139 -11.38 -19.88 -4.47
CA TYR A 139 -11.35 -19.01 -5.65
C TYR A 139 -10.30 -19.44 -6.69
N TYR A 140 -9.61 -20.56 -6.48
CA TYR A 140 -8.55 -21.02 -7.39
C TYR A 140 -9.12 -21.58 -8.71
N THR A 141 -8.55 -21.16 -9.84
CA THR A 141 -9.03 -21.50 -11.19
C THR A 141 -8.05 -22.32 -12.04
N GLY A 142 -6.96 -22.81 -11.46
CA GLY A 142 -5.98 -23.61 -12.20
C GLY A 142 -6.48 -25.02 -12.58
N PRO A 143 -5.66 -25.81 -13.29
CA PRO A 143 -6.08 -27.09 -13.89
C PRO A 143 -6.66 -28.11 -12.90
N ASP A 144 -6.20 -28.09 -11.65
CA ASP A 144 -6.66 -28.95 -10.57
C ASP A 144 -7.68 -28.27 -9.63
N GLY A 145 -8.31 -27.19 -10.08
CA GLY A 145 -9.15 -26.32 -9.25
C GLY A 145 -10.34 -27.00 -8.58
N GLU A 146 -10.96 -27.97 -9.24
CA GLU A 146 -12.07 -28.74 -8.65
C GLU A 146 -11.61 -29.57 -7.45
N ALA A 147 -10.49 -30.28 -7.57
CA ALA A 147 -9.91 -31.06 -6.49
C ALA A 147 -9.44 -30.17 -5.32
N VAL A 148 -8.81 -29.03 -5.63
CA VAL A 148 -8.35 -28.06 -4.62
C VAL A 148 -9.53 -27.49 -3.83
N ARG A 149 -10.61 -27.07 -4.51
CA ARG A 149 -11.82 -26.55 -3.85
C ARG A 149 -12.52 -27.61 -3.02
N ALA A 150 -12.63 -28.84 -3.53
CA ALA A 150 -13.20 -29.96 -2.77
C ALA A 150 -12.40 -30.25 -1.49
N ALA A 151 -11.06 -30.22 -1.56
CA ALA A 151 -10.18 -30.46 -0.42
C ALA A 151 -10.19 -29.32 0.62
N ALA A 152 -10.57 -28.10 0.22
CA ALA A 152 -10.67 -26.91 1.07
C ALA A 152 -12.05 -26.69 1.67
N ALA A 153 -13.09 -27.37 1.15
CA ALA A 153 -14.46 -27.22 1.60
C ALA A 153 -14.59 -27.38 3.12
N GLY A 154 -15.13 -26.35 3.78
CA GLY A 154 -15.38 -26.35 5.23
C GLY A 154 -14.18 -26.02 6.12
N LYS A 155 -12.98 -25.79 5.56
CA LYS A 155 -11.81 -25.33 6.33
C LYS A 155 -11.82 -23.81 6.47
N GLU A 156 -11.35 -23.30 7.61
CA GLU A 156 -11.01 -21.88 7.71
C GLU A 156 -9.82 -21.58 6.81
N ILE A 157 -10.02 -20.66 5.88
CA ILE A 157 -8.97 -20.21 4.98
C ILE A 157 -8.29 -19.02 5.64
N GLU A 158 -7.13 -19.27 6.21
CA GLU A 158 -6.24 -18.24 6.69
C GLU A 158 -5.60 -17.56 5.46
N MET A 159 -5.90 -16.28 5.25
CA MET A 159 -5.35 -15.49 4.16
C MET A 159 -4.06 -14.79 4.61
N GLU A 160 -3.00 -15.53 4.92
CA GLU A 160 -1.71 -14.96 5.32
C GLU A 160 -0.57 -15.56 4.51
N GLY A 161 0.52 -14.82 4.31
CA GLY A 161 1.79 -15.34 3.80
C GLY A 161 2.84 -15.18 4.89
#